data_AF-A0A7C4R733-F1
#
_entry.id   AF-A0A7C4R733-F1
#
_cell.length_a   1.000
_cell.length_b   1.000
_cell.length_c   1.000
_cell.angle_alpha   90.00
_cell.angle_beta   90.00
_cell.angle_gamma   90.00
#
_symmetry.space_group_name_H-M   'P 1'
#
loop_
_entity.id
_entity.type
_entity.pdbx_description
1 polymer ?
#
loop_
_entity_poly.entity_id
_entity_poly.type
_entity_poly.pdbx_seq_one_letter_code
_entity_poly.pdbx_strand_id
1 'polypeptide(L)'
;MLSITDMLRSINIDHIRSKFTYYHVIKLLDLIERHGPMGRQSISKILAIGEGSVRNLLRKMSHVSLVSIDPVAGAILTGKGREILSVWRRYVSSTCIEGLDMINWRYASVNKISSEAKYILMQNKNIIDLRDELVKRGCLGGLFVEVRGGRVML
;
A
#
# COMPACT_ATOMS: atom_id res chain seq x y z
N MET A 1 -21.08 -6.24 -1.47
CA MET A 1 -20.01 -5.38 -0.92
C MET A 1 -18.68 -5.92 -1.43
N LEU A 2 -17.81 -5.10 -2.04
CA LEU A 2 -16.54 -5.56 -2.63
C LEU A 2 -15.62 -6.13 -1.54
N SER A 3 -15.17 -7.40 -1.65
CA SER A 3 -14.20 -7.99 -0.73
C SER A 3 -12.76 -7.57 -1.09
N ILE A 4 -11.79 -7.78 -0.19
CA ILE A 4 -10.36 -7.54 -0.50
C ILE A 4 -9.89 -8.42 -1.68
N THR A 5 -10.44 -9.62 -1.83
CA THR A 5 -10.13 -10.52 -2.94
C THR A 5 -10.68 -9.99 -4.26
N ASP A 6 -11.92 -9.48 -4.27
CA ASP A 6 -12.53 -8.86 -5.44
C ASP A 6 -11.80 -7.57 -5.82
N MET A 7 -11.36 -6.80 -4.82
CA MET A 7 -10.49 -5.63 -5.02
C MET A 7 -9.19 -6.04 -5.72
N LEU A 8 -8.46 -7.05 -5.21
CA LEU A 8 -7.22 -7.52 -5.82
C LEU A 8 -7.44 -8.03 -7.25
N ARG A 9 -8.55 -8.74 -7.51
CA ARG A 9 -8.94 -9.17 -8.86
C ARG A 9 -9.31 -8.01 -9.78
N SER A 10 -9.96 -6.97 -9.27
CA SER A 10 -10.31 -5.77 -10.07
C SER A 10 -9.08 -4.91 -10.41
N ILE A 11 -8.04 -5.00 -9.57
CA ILE A 11 -6.72 -4.43 -9.81
C ILE A 11 -5.89 -5.36 -10.70
N ASN A 12 -6.37 -6.55 -11.14
CA ASN A 12 -5.58 -7.55 -11.85
C ASN A 12 -4.87 -6.97 -13.09
N ILE A 13 -3.69 -6.44 -12.80
CA ILE A 13 -2.78 -5.77 -13.70
C ILE A 13 -1.93 -6.92 -14.19
N ASP A 14 -2.39 -7.53 -15.28
CA ASP A 14 -1.82 -8.75 -15.82
C ASP A 14 -0.29 -8.68 -15.83
N HIS A 15 0.28 -9.70 -15.20
CA HIS A 15 1.70 -9.97 -15.04
C HIS A 15 2.51 -8.84 -14.40
N ILE A 16 2.50 -8.81 -13.06
CA ILE A 16 3.53 -8.19 -12.24
C ILE A 16 4.83 -9.01 -12.37
N ARG A 17 5.47 -8.96 -13.53
CA ARG A 17 6.87 -9.42 -13.72
C ARG A 17 7.83 -8.25 -13.90
N SER A 18 7.40 -7.02 -13.63
CA SER A 18 8.19 -5.82 -13.90
C SER A 18 8.03 -4.73 -12.83
N LYS A 19 9.15 -4.39 -12.18
CA LYS A 19 9.53 -3.17 -11.44
C LYS A 19 8.57 -2.47 -10.45
N PHE A 20 7.30 -2.85 -10.31
CA PHE A 20 6.37 -2.34 -9.29
C PHE A 20 5.43 -3.48 -8.84
N THR A 21 4.64 -3.28 -7.79
CA THR A 21 3.81 -4.31 -7.13
C THR A 21 2.45 -3.74 -6.71
N TYR A 22 1.54 -4.56 -6.17
CA TYR A 22 0.28 -4.09 -5.59
C TYR A 22 0.47 -3.01 -4.52
N TYR A 23 1.58 -3.07 -3.75
CA TYR A 23 1.96 -2.02 -2.81
C TYR A 23 2.05 -0.67 -3.51
N HIS A 24 2.72 -0.60 -4.67
CA HIS A 24 2.90 0.64 -5.41
C HIS A 24 1.57 1.20 -5.94
N VAL A 25 0.66 0.33 -6.37
CA VAL A 25 -0.69 0.72 -6.83
C VAL A 25 -1.46 1.36 -5.67
N ILE A 26 -1.61 0.64 -4.55
CA ILE A 26 -2.38 1.11 -3.40
C ILE A 26 -1.73 2.36 -2.79
N LYS A 27 -0.40 2.37 -2.67
CA LYS A 27 0.34 3.53 -2.15
C LYS A 27 0.16 4.76 -3.03
N LEU A 28 0.15 4.60 -4.35
CA LEU A 28 -0.09 5.71 -5.27
C LEU A 28 -1.52 6.26 -5.15
N LEU A 29 -2.52 5.38 -5.03
CA LEU A 29 -3.90 5.83 -4.76
C LEU A 29 -3.95 6.65 -3.46
N ASP A 30 -3.35 6.15 -2.37
CA ASP A 30 -3.32 6.84 -1.08
C ASP A 30 -2.57 8.19 -1.15
N LEU A 31 -1.47 8.27 -1.90
CA LEU A 31 -0.72 9.51 -2.09
C LEU A 31 -1.51 10.57 -2.87
N ILE A 32 -2.15 10.20 -3.98
CA ILE A 32 -2.96 11.14 -4.77
C ILE A 32 -4.17 11.63 -3.95
N GLU A 33 -4.80 10.75 -3.16
CA GLU A 33 -5.92 11.15 -2.29
C GLU A 33 -5.48 12.16 -1.21
N ARG A 34 -4.27 12.01 -0.65
CA ARG A 34 -3.76 12.87 0.42
C ARG A 34 -3.14 14.17 -0.06
N HIS A 35 -2.53 14.18 -1.25
CA HIS A 35 -1.71 15.30 -1.73
C HIS A 35 -2.27 15.96 -2.98
N GLY A 36 -3.37 15.44 -3.53
CA GLY A 36 -3.94 15.89 -4.79
C GLY A 36 -3.18 15.32 -6.00
N PRO A 37 -3.40 15.90 -7.20
CA PRO A 37 -2.77 15.44 -8.43
C PRO A 37 -1.25 15.36 -8.34
N MET A 38 -0.64 14.31 -8.93
CA MET A 38 0.81 14.09 -8.83
C MET A 38 1.48 13.82 -10.18
N GLY A 39 2.57 14.53 -10.44
CA GLY A 39 3.44 14.32 -11.59
C GLY A 39 4.35 13.09 -11.48
N ARG A 40 4.79 12.57 -12.63
CA ARG A 40 5.62 11.34 -12.72
C ARG A 40 6.92 11.42 -11.92
N GLN A 41 7.61 12.57 -11.93
CA GLN A 41 8.86 12.75 -11.21
C GLN A 41 8.66 12.66 -9.69
N SER A 42 7.62 13.30 -9.15
CA SER A 42 7.28 13.23 -7.74
C SER A 42 6.91 11.81 -7.32
N ILE A 43 6.10 11.13 -8.15
CA ILE A 43 5.72 9.72 -7.91
C ILE A 43 6.96 8.82 -7.91
N SER A 44 7.88 9.00 -8.86
CA SER A 44 9.14 8.25 -8.98
C SER A 44 9.99 8.35 -7.72
N LYS A 45 10.17 9.58 -7.22
CA LYS A 45 10.93 9.86 -6.00
C LYS A 45 10.28 9.24 -4.76
N ILE A 46 8.98 9.43 -4.58
CA ILE A 46 8.27 8.98 -3.36
C ILE A 46 8.11 7.45 -3.34
N LEU A 47 7.80 6.83 -4.47
CA LEU A 47 7.67 5.38 -4.57
C LEU A 47 9.01 4.65 -4.73
N ALA A 48 10.13 5.39 -4.85
CA ALA A 48 11.47 4.85 -5.06
C ALA A 48 11.57 3.85 -6.23
N ILE A 49 10.87 4.12 -7.33
CA ILE A 49 10.92 3.32 -8.56
C ILE A 49 11.25 4.20 -9.76
N GLY A 50 12.01 3.67 -10.72
CA GLY A 50 12.46 4.45 -11.88
C GLY A 50 11.30 5.01 -12.73
N GLU A 51 11.55 6.12 -13.42
CA GLU A 51 10.52 6.86 -14.18
C GLU A 51 9.80 6.00 -15.24
N GLY A 52 10.52 5.09 -15.91
CA GLY A 52 9.92 4.13 -16.84
C GLY A 52 8.90 3.21 -16.16
N SER A 53 9.16 2.80 -14.91
CA SER A 53 8.24 2.02 -14.08
C SER A 53 7.01 2.84 -13.72
N VAL A 54 7.18 4.11 -13.35
CA VAL A 54 6.06 5.03 -13.06
C VAL A 54 5.20 5.24 -14.30
N ARG A 55 5.82 5.48 -15.47
CA ARG A 55 5.09 5.60 -16.74
C ARG A 55 4.25 4.35 -17.01
N ASN A 56 4.82 3.17 -16.82
CA ASN A 56 4.10 1.91 -17.02
C ASN A 56 2.99 1.73 -15.98
N LEU A 57 3.26 2.00 -14.69
CA LEU A 57 2.28 1.95 -13.60
C LEU A 57 1.07 2.83 -13.90
N LEU A 58 1.30 4.12 -14.21
CA LEU A 58 0.23 5.06 -14.52
C LEU A 58 -0.56 4.67 -15.77
N ARG A 59 0.11 4.20 -16.82
CA ARG A 59 -0.56 3.68 -18.02
C ARG A 59 -1.49 2.52 -17.67
N LYS A 60 -1.01 1.54 -16.89
CA LYS A 60 -1.81 0.38 -16.49
C LYS A 60 -2.98 0.78 -15.57
N MET A 61 -2.73 1.65 -14.59
CA MET A 61 -3.78 2.15 -13.70
C MET A 61 -4.84 2.99 -14.44
N SER A 62 -4.44 3.76 -15.44
CA SER A 62 -5.36 4.52 -16.28
C SER A 62 -6.20 3.61 -17.17
N HIS A 63 -5.59 2.57 -17.76
CA HIS A 63 -6.30 1.57 -18.55
C HIS A 63 -7.44 0.88 -17.77
N VAL A 64 -7.23 0.59 -16.48
CA VAL A 64 -8.28 0.03 -15.61
C VAL A 64 -9.13 1.08 -14.89
N SER A 65 -9.02 2.35 -15.30
CA SER A 65 -9.78 3.49 -14.78
C SER A 65 -9.61 3.76 -13.29
N LEU A 66 -8.45 3.45 -12.70
CA LEU A 66 -8.12 3.83 -11.32
C LEU A 66 -7.65 5.28 -11.20
N VAL A 67 -6.99 5.79 -12.25
CA VAL A 67 -6.54 7.19 -12.36
C VAL A 67 -6.83 7.75 -13.74
N SER A 68 -7.04 9.06 -13.84
CA SER A 68 -6.93 9.81 -15.09
C SER A 68 -5.59 10.55 -15.12
N ILE A 69 -5.10 10.84 -16.33
CA ILE A 69 -3.85 11.58 -16.52
C ILE A 69 -4.19 12.94 -17.12
N ASP A 70 -3.93 13.99 -16.36
CA ASP A 70 -3.96 15.36 -16.83
C ASP A 70 -2.54 15.79 -17.27
N PRO A 71 -2.39 16.44 -18.45
CA PRO A 71 -1.07 16.86 -18.94
C PRO A 71 -0.32 17.84 -18.02
N VAL A 72 -1.05 18.65 -17.25
CA VAL A 72 -0.49 19.71 -16.39
C VAL A 72 -0.44 19.24 -14.93
N ALA A 73 -1.55 18.75 -14.40
CA ALA A 73 -1.69 18.36 -13.00
C ALA A 73 -1.12 16.96 -12.69
N GLY A 74 -0.98 16.09 -13.70
CA GLY A 74 -0.49 14.72 -13.54
C GLY A 74 -1.60 13.72 -13.26
N ALA A 75 -1.31 12.70 -12.43
CA ALA A 75 -2.24 11.62 -12.14
C ALA A 75 -3.30 12.05 -11.11
N ILE A 76 -4.57 11.80 -11.43
CA ILE A 76 -5.74 12.17 -10.61
C ILE A 76 -6.58 10.91 -10.33
N LEU A 77 -7.12 10.77 -9.12
CA LEU A 77 -8.01 9.66 -8.79
C LEU A 77 -9.37 9.78 -9.48
N THR A 78 -9.81 8.67 -10.08
CA THR A 78 -11.19 8.51 -10.54
C THR A 78 -12.11 8.10 -9.38
N GLY A 79 -13.42 8.04 -9.64
CA GLY A 79 -14.38 7.45 -8.68
C GLY A 79 -14.03 6.00 -8.33
N LYS A 80 -13.72 5.17 -9.33
CA LYS A 80 -13.28 3.78 -9.14
C LYS A 80 -11.99 3.67 -8.32
N GLY A 81 -11.01 4.56 -8.56
CA GLY A 81 -9.78 4.62 -7.77
C GLY A 81 -10.04 4.89 -6.29
N ARG A 82 -10.94 5.83 -5.99
CA ARG A 82 -11.36 6.13 -4.61
C ARG A 82 -12.12 4.97 -3.98
N GLU A 83 -13.00 4.30 -4.73
CA GLU A 83 -13.72 3.12 -4.25
C GLU A 83 -12.73 2.02 -3.83
N ILE A 84 -11.75 1.69 -4.68
CA ILE A 84 -10.72 0.70 -4.37
C ILE A 84 -9.90 1.10 -3.14
N LEU A 85 -9.49 2.36 -3.03
CA LEU A 85 -8.79 2.86 -1.85
C LEU A 85 -9.65 2.78 -0.58
N SER A 86 -10.96 3.08 -0.68
CA SER A 86 -11.90 2.96 0.42
C SER A 86 -12.04 1.51 0.89
N VAL A 87 -12.07 0.56 -0.05
CA VAL A 87 -12.10 -0.87 0.25
C VAL A 87 -10.85 -1.27 1.01
N TRP A 88 -9.66 -0.90 0.52
CA TRP A 88 -8.38 -1.16 1.20
C TRP A 88 -8.36 -0.59 2.62
N ARG A 89 -8.78 0.67 2.81
CA ARG A 89 -8.76 1.36 4.11
C ARG A 89 -9.67 0.73 5.18
N ARG A 90 -10.66 -0.09 4.79
CA ARG A 90 -11.43 -0.90 5.76
C ARG A 90 -10.61 -2.03 6.36
N TYR A 91 -9.65 -2.56 5.61
CA TYR A 91 -8.83 -3.69 6.04
C TYR A 91 -7.51 -3.24 6.67
N VAL A 92 -6.92 -2.15 6.19
CA VAL A 92 -5.61 -1.68 6.61
C VAL A 92 -5.63 -0.16 6.79
N SER A 93 -5.20 0.30 7.97
CA SER A 93 -4.88 1.71 8.22
C SER A 93 -3.42 1.83 8.59
N SER A 94 -2.72 2.80 7.99
CA SER A 94 -1.28 2.97 8.12
C SER A 94 -0.96 4.38 8.61
N THR A 95 -0.05 4.46 9.58
CA THR A 95 0.58 5.71 10.01
C THR A 95 2.10 5.55 10.06
N CYS A 96 2.82 6.64 9.85
CA CYS A 96 4.27 6.69 9.99
C CYS A 96 4.58 7.46 11.27
N ILE A 97 5.43 6.90 12.10
CA ILE A 97 5.93 7.52 13.32
C ILE A 97 7.43 7.75 13.14
N GLU A 98 7.87 8.98 13.41
CA GLU A 98 9.29 9.34 13.45
C GLU A 98 9.79 9.26 14.89
N GLY A 99 10.99 8.74 15.10
CA GLY A 99 11.63 8.71 16.42
C GLY A 99 10.91 7.80 17.43
N LEU A 100 11.23 6.50 17.38
CA LEU A 100 10.84 5.58 18.45
C LEU A 100 11.99 5.45 19.44
N ASP A 101 11.84 5.99 20.65
CA ASP A 101 12.91 5.94 21.66
C ASP A 101 13.20 4.50 22.14
N MET A 102 12.20 3.62 22.08
CA MET A 102 12.35 2.22 22.52
C MET A 102 13.17 1.33 21.58
N ILE A 103 13.30 1.70 20.30
CA ILE A 103 13.97 0.90 19.28
C ILE A 103 14.66 1.90 18.36
N ASN A 104 15.98 1.83 18.18
CA ASN A 104 16.78 2.77 17.37
C ASN A 104 16.43 2.73 15.86
N TRP A 105 15.17 3.00 15.54
CA TRP A 105 14.53 3.03 14.24
C TRP A 105 14.12 4.48 14.02
N ARG A 106 14.72 5.08 12.99
CA ARG A 106 14.42 6.47 12.61
C ARG A 106 12.94 6.66 12.24
N TYR A 107 12.34 5.63 11.64
CA TYR A 107 10.94 5.62 11.19
C TYR A 107 10.31 4.25 11.48
N ALA A 108 9.03 4.24 11.86
CA ALA A 108 8.21 3.04 11.87
C ALA A 108 6.89 3.25 11.15
N SER A 109 6.55 2.29 10.29
CA SER A 109 5.22 2.19 9.69
C SER A 109 4.34 1.32 10.57
N VAL A 110 3.40 1.93 11.28
CA VAL A 110 2.43 1.23 12.12
C VAL A 110 1.18 0.96 11.29
N ASN A 111 0.86 -0.32 11.14
CA ASN A 111 -0.26 -0.78 10.33
C ASN A 111 -1.28 -1.49 11.22
N LYS A 112 -2.47 -0.89 11.37
CA LYS A 112 -3.63 -1.56 11.97
C LYS A 112 -4.31 -2.38 10.89
N ILE A 113 -4.49 -3.67 11.15
CA ILE A 113 -5.22 -4.57 10.26
C ILE A 113 -6.53 -5.02 10.92
N SER A 114 -7.56 -5.21 10.08
CA SER A 114 -8.84 -5.81 10.48
C SER A 114 -8.68 -7.29 10.85
N SER A 115 -9.65 -7.84 11.59
CA SER A 115 -9.72 -9.27 11.93
C SER A 115 -9.75 -10.15 10.69
N GLU A 116 -10.46 -9.72 9.65
CA GLU A 116 -10.56 -10.38 8.36
C GLU A 116 -9.21 -10.40 7.64
N ALA A 117 -8.50 -9.28 7.60
CA ALA A 117 -7.15 -9.21 7.03
C ALA A 117 -6.15 -10.08 7.81
N LYS A 118 -6.24 -10.07 9.15
CA LYS A 118 -5.45 -10.97 10.02
C LYS A 118 -5.72 -12.43 9.67
N TYR A 119 -6.99 -12.83 9.55
CA TYR A 119 -7.35 -14.19 9.19
C TYR A 119 -6.71 -14.60 7.86
N ILE A 120 -6.86 -13.78 6.81
CA ILE A 120 -6.29 -14.04 5.48
C ILE A 120 -4.76 -14.18 5.52
N LEU A 121 -4.06 -13.29 6.27
CA LEU A 121 -2.60 -13.33 6.38
C LEU A 121 -2.12 -14.58 7.11
N MET A 122 -2.81 -14.97 8.18
CA MET A 122 -2.42 -16.09 9.04
C MET A 122 -2.79 -17.47 8.47
N GLN A 123 -3.61 -17.56 7.42
CA GLN A 123 -3.92 -18.83 6.75
C GLN A 123 -2.67 -19.50 6.12
N ASN A 124 -1.72 -18.69 5.64
CA ASN A 124 -0.61 -19.19 4.81
C ASN A 124 0.78 -18.91 5.38
N LYS A 125 0.87 -18.13 6.46
CA LYS A 125 2.14 -17.67 7.04
C LYS A 125 1.99 -17.53 8.55
N ASN A 126 3.03 -17.90 9.29
CA ASN A 126 3.13 -17.53 10.70
C ASN A 126 3.76 -16.13 10.87
N ILE A 127 3.84 -15.63 12.10
CA ILE A 127 4.36 -14.30 12.41
C ILE A 127 5.84 -14.16 12.01
N ILE A 128 6.63 -15.21 12.15
CA ILE A 128 8.05 -15.23 11.78
C ILE A 128 8.19 -15.10 10.27
N ASP A 129 7.40 -15.84 9.49
CA ASP A 129 7.39 -15.76 8.02
C ASP A 129 7.00 -14.35 7.54
N LEU A 130 6.04 -13.72 8.21
CA LEU A 130 5.61 -12.35 7.91
C LEU A 130 6.71 -11.34 8.24
N ARG A 131 7.37 -11.47 9.40
CA ARG A 131 8.53 -10.64 9.76
C ARG A 131 9.66 -10.76 8.74
N ASP A 132 10.01 -11.99 8.36
CA ASP A 132 11.10 -12.24 7.43
C ASP A 132 10.78 -11.69 6.03
N GLU A 133 9.51 -11.72 5.62
CA GLU A 133 9.05 -11.06 4.40
C GLU A 133 9.22 -9.53 4.47
N LEU A 134 8.97 -8.89 5.62
CA LEU A 134 9.20 -7.46 5.80
C LEU A 134 10.68 -7.12 5.66
N VAL A 135 11.56 -7.92 6.28
CA VAL A 135 13.02 -7.73 6.21
C VAL A 135 13.53 -7.92 4.78
N LYS A 136 13.06 -8.95 4.07
CA LYS A 136 13.38 -9.17 2.64
C LYS A 136 12.96 -7.99 1.75
N ARG A 137 11.98 -7.20 2.19
CA ARG A 137 11.50 -6.00 1.49
C ARG A 137 12.17 -4.70 1.94
N GLY A 138 13.23 -4.78 2.76
CA GLY A 138 14.06 -3.65 3.17
C GLY A 138 13.67 -3.02 4.51
N CYS A 139 12.78 -3.64 5.29
CA CYS A 139 12.55 -3.19 6.66
C CYS A 139 13.68 -3.65 7.59
N LEU A 140 13.99 -2.88 8.63
CA LEU A 140 14.96 -3.29 9.66
C LEU A 140 14.44 -4.46 10.52
N GLY A 141 13.13 -4.59 10.62
CA GLY A 141 12.44 -5.62 11.39
C GLY A 141 10.94 -5.45 11.31
N GLY A 142 10.21 -6.22 12.12
CA GLY A 142 8.76 -6.11 12.23
C GLY A 142 8.28 -6.61 13.58
N LEU A 143 7.37 -5.87 14.19
CA LEU A 143 6.71 -6.23 15.43
C LEU A 143 5.22 -6.42 15.14
N PHE A 144 4.66 -7.52 15.62
CA PHE A 144 3.24 -7.82 15.54
C PHE A 144 2.68 -7.80 16.95
N VAL A 145 1.66 -6.99 17.18
CA VAL A 145 1.00 -6.88 18.48
C VAL A 145 -0.50 -7.05 18.30
N GLU A 146 -1.14 -7.70 19.26
CA GLU A 146 -2.59 -7.77 19.34
C GLU A 146 -3.09 -6.86 20.45
N VAL A 147 -4.05 -5.97 20.15
CA VAL A 147 -4.66 -5.12 21.16
C VAL A 147 -6.00 -5.73 21.57
N ARG A 148 -6.10 -6.20 22.82
CA ARG A 148 -7.35 -6.73 23.40
C ARG A 148 -7.73 -5.93 24.64
N GLY A 149 -8.98 -5.42 24.68
CA GLY A 149 -9.47 -4.64 25.81
C GLY A 149 -8.61 -3.41 26.14
N GLY A 150 -8.01 -2.78 25.13
CA GLY A 150 -7.10 -1.64 25.29
C GLY A 150 -5.67 -2.00 25.75
N ARG A 151 -5.37 -3.29 25.95
CA ARG A 151 -4.03 -3.76 26.33
C ARG A 151 -3.29 -4.33 25.14
N VAL A 152 -2.00 -4.03 25.05
CA VAL A 152 -1.10 -4.59 24.05
C VAL A 152 -0.65 -5.98 24.51
N MET A 153 -0.79 -6.97 23.65
CA MET A 153 -0.30 -8.33 23.83
C MET A 153 0.71 -8.65 22.72
N LEU A 154 1.79 -9.34 23.09
CA LEU A 154 2.84 -9.81 22.19
C LEU A 154 2.64 -11.28 21.83
#